data_AF-X1HJQ7-F1
#
_entry.id   AF-X1HJQ7-F1
#
_cell.length_a   1.000
_cell.length_b   1.000
_cell.length_c   1.000
_cell.angle_alpha   90.00
_cell.angle_beta   90.00
_cell.angle_gamma   90.00
#
_symmetry.space_group_name_H-M   'P 1'
#
loop_
_entity.id
_entity.type
_entity.pdbx_description
1 polymer ?
#
loop_
_entity_poly.entity_id
_entity_poly.type
_entity_poly.pdbx_seq_one_letter_code
_entity_poly.pdbx_strand_id
1 'polypeptide(L)'
;DVWRVHPHKVFMRRMTSHVKQKTIPLIELARRHNMIIVHCPHEFPKGIADGCTPLPGERVIHTGTELHKYLGECGVKTLLYAGYAVNMCILNRPEGIPNMKPLGYNIILLQDCTIAKETPESLEGELKYHEAISKIETNWGSTSTLDDLKAALEEV
;
A
#
# COMPACT_ATOMS: atom_id res chain seq x y z
N ASP A 1 -11.18 -29.80 12.06
CA ASP A 1 -9.76 -29.44 11.99
C ASP A 1 -9.63 -27.94 12.19
N VAL A 2 -9.09 -27.51 13.34
CA VAL A 2 -8.86 -26.10 13.68
C VAL A 2 -7.89 -25.40 12.71
N TRP A 3 -7.12 -26.18 11.92
CA TRP A 3 -6.23 -25.68 10.86
C TRP A 3 -6.91 -25.46 9.51
N ARG A 4 -8.18 -25.87 9.38
CA ARG A 4 -8.98 -25.74 8.14
C ARG A 4 -9.35 -24.28 7.84
N VAL A 5 -9.35 -23.41 8.84
CA VAL A 5 -9.69 -21.97 8.73
C VAL A 5 -8.69 -21.09 9.50
N HIS A 6 -7.39 -21.32 9.32
CA HIS A 6 -6.40 -20.48 9.99
C HIS A 6 -6.44 -19.04 9.41
N PRO A 7 -6.61 -17.98 10.23
CA PRO A 7 -6.76 -16.60 9.75
C PRO A 7 -5.65 -16.15 8.79
N HIS A 8 -4.42 -16.59 9.05
CA HIS A 8 -3.28 -16.36 8.16
C HIS A 8 -3.49 -16.93 6.74
N LYS A 9 -4.02 -18.16 6.61
CA LYS A 9 -4.23 -18.77 5.28
C LYS A 9 -5.31 -18.00 4.49
N VAL A 10 -6.35 -17.54 5.18
CA VAL A 10 -7.41 -16.71 4.59
C VAL A 10 -6.85 -15.37 4.12
N PHE A 11 -6.05 -14.71 4.97
CA PHE A 11 -5.36 -13.48 4.63
C PHE A 11 -4.47 -13.66 3.40
N MET A 12 -3.61 -14.69 3.39
CA MET A 12 -2.72 -14.96 2.25
C MET A 12 -3.50 -15.19 0.96
N ARG A 13 -4.61 -15.95 0.99
CA ARG A 13 -5.47 -16.15 -0.19
C ARG A 13 -6.07 -14.84 -0.70
N ARG A 14 -6.61 -14.01 0.19
CA ARG A 14 -7.15 -12.68 -0.16
C ARG A 14 -6.05 -11.81 -0.76
N MET A 15 -4.88 -11.74 -0.11
CA MET A 15 -3.72 -11.00 -0.59
C MET A 15 -3.28 -11.47 -1.98
N THR A 16 -3.17 -12.77 -2.24
CA THR A 16 -2.80 -13.28 -3.58
C THR A 16 -3.81 -12.88 -4.65
N SER A 17 -5.11 -12.90 -4.36
CA SER A 17 -6.14 -12.41 -5.28
C SER A 17 -5.96 -10.92 -5.55
N HIS A 18 -5.76 -10.15 -4.49
CA HIS A 18 -5.66 -8.70 -4.52
C HIS A 18 -4.39 -8.22 -5.24
N VAL A 19 -3.27 -8.94 -5.09
CA VAL A 19 -2.05 -8.69 -5.87
C VAL A 19 -2.34 -8.78 -7.37
N LYS A 20 -3.01 -9.84 -7.82
CA LYS A 20 -3.31 -10.04 -9.24
C LYS A 20 -4.31 -9.02 -9.79
N GLN A 21 -5.33 -8.68 -8.99
CA GLN A 21 -6.45 -7.85 -9.44
C GLN A 21 -6.19 -6.35 -9.29
N LYS A 22 -5.32 -5.94 -8.36
CA LYS A 22 -5.14 -4.54 -7.95
C LYS A 22 -3.68 -4.11 -7.95
N THR A 23 -2.81 -4.83 -7.25
CA THR A 23 -1.40 -4.39 -7.10
C THR A 23 -0.62 -4.43 -8.42
N ILE A 24 -0.73 -5.50 -9.21
CA ILE A 24 -0.07 -5.60 -10.52
C ILE A 24 -0.59 -4.49 -11.47
N PRO A 25 -1.91 -4.33 -11.67
CA PRO A 25 -2.44 -3.24 -12.50
C PRO A 25 -2.03 -1.83 -12.03
N LEU A 26 -1.95 -1.59 -10.72
CA LEU A 26 -1.47 -0.32 -10.16
C LEU A 26 -0.01 -0.06 -10.56
N ILE A 27 0.87 -1.04 -10.39
CA ILE A 27 2.28 -0.90 -10.74
C ILE A 27 2.44 -0.67 -12.25
N GLU A 28 1.69 -1.39 -13.08
CA GLU A 28 1.68 -1.20 -14.54
C GLU A 28 1.18 0.19 -14.94
N LEU A 29 0.11 0.68 -14.31
CA LEU A 29 -0.40 2.04 -14.51
C LEU A 29 0.67 3.08 -14.12
N ALA A 30 1.27 2.94 -12.94
CA ALA A 30 2.31 3.85 -12.46
C ALA A 30 3.51 3.89 -13.42
N ARG A 31 3.94 2.73 -13.93
CA ARG A 31 5.02 2.62 -14.93
C ARG A 31 4.65 3.34 -16.24
N ARG A 32 3.44 3.11 -16.76
CA ARG A 32 2.97 3.73 -18.02
C ARG A 32 2.95 5.25 -17.96
N HIS A 33 2.66 5.82 -16.79
CA HIS A 33 2.58 7.27 -16.59
C HIS A 33 3.85 7.87 -15.95
N ASN A 34 4.97 7.14 -15.96
CA ASN A 34 6.27 7.59 -15.42
C ASN A 34 6.21 8.08 -13.96
N MET A 35 5.33 7.48 -13.15
CA MET A 35 5.27 7.76 -11.73
C MET A 35 6.50 7.16 -11.03
N ILE A 36 6.97 7.84 -9.98
CA ILE A 36 8.03 7.30 -9.13
C ILE A 36 7.45 6.14 -8.31
N ILE A 37 8.07 4.97 -8.41
CA ILE A 37 7.67 3.76 -7.67
C ILE A 37 8.76 3.43 -6.65
N VAL A 38 8.33 3.33 -5.40
CA VAL A 38 9.16 2.88 -4.28
C VAL A 38 8.55 1.62 -3.68
N HIS A 39 9.36 0.56 -3.64
CA HIS A 39 9.01 -0.71 -3.04
C HIS A 39 9.51 -0.74 -1.60
N CYS A 40 8.59 -0.97 -0.67
CA CYS A 40 8.91 -1.07 0.76
C CYS A 40 8.58 -2.47 1.29
N PRO A 41 9.30 -3.53 0.89
CA PRO A 41 9.02 -4.88 1.35
C PRO A 41 9.48 -5.08 2.80
N HIS A 42 8.78 -5.92 3.57
CA HIS A 42 9.21 -6.29 4.93
C HIS A 42 10.51 -7.10 4.88
N GLU A 43 10.59 -8.03 3.92
CA GLU A 43 11.77 -8.83 3.62
C GLU A 43 12.06 -8.72 2.12
N PHE A 44 13.31 -8.52 1.74
CA PHE A 44 13.72 -8.50 0.33
C PHE A 44 14.74 -9.62 0.06
N PRO A 45 14.60 -10.39 -1.04
CA PRO A 45 13.59 -10.28 -2.11
C PRO A 45 12.26 -10.99 -1.82
N LYS A 46 12.16 -11.77 -0.72
CA LYS A 46 11.03 -12.70 -0.46
C LYS A 46 9.65 -12.04 -0.23
N GLY A 47 9.60 -10.72 -0.05
CA GLY A 47 8.38 -9.95 0.24
C GLY A 47 7.79 -9.20 -0.95
N ILE A 48 8.28 -9.44 -2.17
CA ILE A 48 7.71 -8.87 -3.39
C ILE A 48 7.08 -10.00 -4.22
N ALA A 49 5.81 -9.84 -4.56
CA ALA A 49 5.09 -10.82 -5.36
C ALA A 49 5.55 -10.81 -6.82
N ASP A 50 5.45 -11.97 -7.49
CA ASP A 50 5.70 -12.07 -8.93
C ASP A 50 4.80 -11.09 -9.71
N GLY A 51 5.41 -10.34 -10.64
CA GLY A 51 4.76 -9.23 -11.36
C GLY A 51 4.90 -7.86 -10.69
N CYS A 52 5.27 -7.82 -9.41
CA CYS A 52 5.59 -6.59 -8.68
C CYS A 52 7.09 -6.35 -8.53
N THR A 53 7.94 -7.19 -9.13
CA THR A 53 9.40 -7.08 -9.03
C THR A 53 9.88 -5.69 -9.46
N PRO A 54 10.81 -5.06 -8.72
CA PRO A 54 11.34 -3.76 -9.09
C PRO A 54 12.03 -3.80 -10.45
N LEU A 55 11.74 -2.82 -11.29
CA LEU A 55 12.46 -2.58 -12.55
C LEU A 55 13.67 -1.67 -12.34
N PRO A 56 14.63 -1.64 -13.29
CA PRO A 56 15.71 -0.65 -13.26
C PRO A 56 15.16 0.78 -13.12
N GLY A 57 15.65 1.51 -12.12
CA GLY A 57 15.20 2.87 -11.79
C GLY A 57 14.18 2.93 -10.65
N GLU A 58 13.48 1.83 -10.34
CA GLU A 58 12.60 1.74 -9.17
C GLU A 58 13.42 1.50 -7.89
N ARG A 59 13.03 2.14 -6.78
CA ARG A 59 13.78 2.04 -5.51
C ARG A 59 13.18 0.97 -4.62
N VAL A 60 14.04 0.25 -3.88
CA VAL A 60 13.65 -0.59 -2.75
C VAL A 60 14.17 0.11 -1.50
N ILE A 61 13.29 0.41 -0.55
CA ILE A 61 13.62 1.19 0.66
C ILE A 61 13.09 0.47 1.90
N HIS A 62 13.83 0.55 3.00
CA HIS A 62 13.50 -0.14 4.26
C HIS A 62 13.35 0.79 5.46
N THR A 63 13.59 2.10 5.29
CA THR A 63 13.51 3.08 6.39
C THR A 63 12.79 4.36 5.96
N GLY A 64 12.12 5.01 6.91
CA GLY A 64 11.47 6.29 6.67
C GLY A 64 12.44 7.43 6.34
N THR A 65 13.66 7.41 6.92
CA THR A 65 14.69 8.41 6.62
C THR A 65 15.21 8.30 5.19
N GLU A 66 15.47 7.08 4.72
CA GLU A 66 15.86 6.83 3.34
C GLU A 66 14.75 7.23 2.37
N LEU A 67 13.49 6.89 2.69
CA LEU A 67 12.33 7.28 1.91
C LEU A 67 12.23 8.81 1.82
N HIS A 68 12.26 9.51 2.94
CA HIS A 68 12.14 10.97 3.00
C HIS A 68 13.23 11.66 2.18
N LYS A 69 14.48 11.21 2.33
CA LYS A 69 15.61 11.75 1.57
C LYS A 69 15.40 11.59 0.08
N TYR A 70 15.10 10.37 -0.38
CA TYR A 70 14.89 10.08 -1.80
C TYR A 70 13.73 10.90 -2.40
N LEU A 71 12.60 10.95 -1.70
CA LEU A 71 11.45 11.73 -2.14
C LEU A 71 11.76 13.23 -2.22
N GLY A 72 12.57 13.75 -1.29
CA GLY A 72 13.05 15.13 -1.30
C GLY A 72 13.93 15.43 -2.52
N GLU A 73 14.86 14.53 -2.85
CA GLU A 73 15.71 14.63 -4.05
C GLU A 73 14.88 14.61 -5.35
N CYS A 74 13.77 13.87 -5.36
CA CYS A 74 12.84 13.81 -6.48
C CYS A 74 11.81 14.96 -6.51
N GLY A 75 11.77 15.83 -5.50
CA GLY A 75 10.78 16.91 -5.39
C GLY A 75 9.33 16.43 -5.18
N VAL A 76 9.14 15.19 -4.69
CA VAL A 76 7.82 14.60 -4.47
C VAL A 76 7.13 15.23 -3.26
N LYS A 77 5.87 15.63 -3.41
CA LYS A 77 5.04 16.20 -2.32
C LYS A 77 3.83 15.34 -1.97
N THR A 78 3.39 14.47 -2.88
CA THR A 78 2.22 13.60 -2.69
C THR A 78 2.66 12.16 -2.66
N LEU A 79 2.21 11.40 -1.65
CA LEU A 79 2.46 9.97 -1.50
C LEU A 79 1.17 9.18 -1.61
N LEU A 80 1.13 8.31 -2.62
CA LEU A 80 0.11 7.30 -2.81
C LEU A 80 0.55 6.01 -2.10
N TYR A 81 -0.21 5.57 -1.10
CA TYR A 81 0.04 4.31 -0.40
C TYR A 81 -0.83 3.19 -0.97
N ALA A 82 -0.21 2.02 -1.15
CA ALA A 82 -0.85 0.77 -1.52
C ALA A 82 -0.03 -0.40 -0.94
N GLY A 83 -0.56 -1.62 -1.00
CA GLY A 83 0.10 -2.81 -0.46
C GLY A 83 -0.48 -3.26 0.87
N TYR A 84 0.20 -4.16 1.60
CA TYR A 84 -0.43 -4.95 2.66
C TYR A 84 0.34 -4.97 3.97
N ALA A 85 -0.31 -4.99 5.14
CA ALA A 85 -1.74 -4.74 5.39
C ALA A 85 -1.97 -3.31 5.88
N VAL A 86 -3.13 -2.70 5.57
CA VAL A 86 -3.43 -1.31 5.94
C VAL A 86 -3.36 -1.08 7.45
N ASN A 87 -3.89 -2.00 8.25
CA ASN A 87 -3.86 -1.92 9.71
C ASN A 87 -2.51 -2.32 10.34
N MET A 88 -1.51 -2.66 9.51
CA MET A 88 -0.19 -3.09 9.95
C MET A 88 0.89 -2.25 9.28
N CYS A 89 1.49 -2.75 8.20
CA CYS A 89 2.69 -2.15 7.59
C CYS A 89 2.50 -0.68 7.21
N ILE A 90 1.33 -0.34 6.63
CA ILE A 90 1.04 1.04 6.19
C ILE A 90 0.98 2.01 7.37
N LEU A 91 0.55 1.56 8.56
CA LEU A 91 0.44 2.40 9.75
C LEU A 91 1.65 2.31 10.69
N ASN A 92 2.35 1.18 10.73
CA ASN A 92 3.29 0.87 11.81
C ASN A 92 4.76 0.86 11.38
N ARG A 93 5.05 0.82 10.08
CA ARG A 93 6.45 0.80 9.62
C ARG A 93 7.08 2.20 9.64
N PRO A 94 8.42 2.31 9.71
CA PRO A 94 9.12 3.58 9.66
C PRO A 94 8.74 4.48 8.47
N GLU A 95 8.47 3.87 7.32
CA GLU A 95 8.01 4.49 6.08
C GLU A 95 6.47 4.59 5.96
N GLY A 96 5.74 4.25 7.02
CA GLY A 96 4.28 4.28 7.06
C GLY A 96 3.70 5.69 7.20
N ILE A 97 2.39 5.79 6.94
CA ILE A 97 1.63 7.05 6.90
C ILE A 97 1.87 7.94 8.14
N PRO A 98 1.79 7.43 9.39
CA PRO A 98 1.91 8.29 10.57
C PRO A 98 3.29 8.94 10.72
N ASN A 99 4.33 8.31 10.17
CA ASN A 99 5.70 8.83 10.19
C ASN A 99 5.98 9.79 9.05
N MET A 100 5.34 9.56 7.89
CA MET A 100 5.54 10.41 6.71
C MET A 100 4.66 11.66 6.74
N LYS A 101 3.45 11.62 7.31
CA LYS A 101 2.57 12.80 7.36
C LYS A 101 3.19 14.03 8.05
N PRO A 102 3.84 13.92 9.23
CA PRO A 102 4.48 15.06 9.88
C PRO A 102 5.63 15.69 9.08
N LEU A 103 6.19 14.97 8.09
CA LEU A 103 7.22 15.48 7.19
C LEU A 103 6.67 16.35 6.04
N GLY A 104 5.35 16.60 6.02
CA GLY A 104 4.71 17.54 5.10
C GLY A 104 4.17 16.92 3.82
N TYR A 105 4.20 15.59 3.67
CA TYR A 105 3.61 14.93 2.50
C TYR A 105 2.08 15.01 2.51
N ASN A 106 1.51 15.26 1.32
CA ASN A 106 0.11 15.00 1.07
C ASN A 106 -0.08 13.48 0.94
N ILE A 107 -0.92 12.89 1.78
CA ILE A 107 -1.10 11.44 1.84
C ILE A 107 -2.41 11.06 1.17
N ILE A 108 -2.34 10.12 0.24
CA ILE A 108 -3.50 9.48 -0.40
C ILE A 108 -3.34 7.97 -0.24
N LEU A 109 -4.32 7.29 0.35
CA LEU A 109 -4.36 5.82 0.35
C LEU A 109 -5.22 5.32 -0.80
N LEU A 110 -4.69 4.41 -1.62
CA LEU A 110 -5.48 3.64 -2.58
C LEU A 110 -6.18 2.51 -1.82
N GLN A 111 -7.39 2.77 -1.34
CA GLN A 111 -8.08 1.90 -0.38
C GLN A 111 -8.41 0.53 -0.97
N ASP A 112 -8.72 0.47 -2.26
CA ASP A 112 -8.98 -0.77 -2.99
C ASP A 112 -7.69 -1.49 -3.44
N CYS A 113 -6.52 -0.98 -3.06
CA CYS A 113 -5.20 -1.59 -3.30
C CYS A 113 -4.53 -2.06 -2.01
N THR A 114 -5.32 -2.28 -0.95
CA THR A 114 -4.88 -2.84 0.32
C THR A 114 -5.95 -3.74 0.93
N ILE A 115 -5.57 -4.55 1.94
CA ILE A 115 -6.50 -5.29 2.81
C ILE A 115 -5.97 -5.21 4.24
N ALA A 116 -6.84 -5.44 5.22
CA ALA A 116 -6.42 -5.59 6.61
C ALA A 116 -6.18 -7.05 6.99
N LYS A 117 -5.35 -7.25 8.02
CA LYS A 117 -5.23 -8.53 8.72
C LYS A 117 -6.37 -8.65 9.73
N GLU A 118 -7.38 -9.41 9.34
CA GLU A 118 -8.60 -9.66 10.13
C GLU A 118 -8.43 -10.83 11.13
N THR A 119 -9.22 -10.82 12.21
CA THR A 119 -9.50 -12.02 13.03
C THR A 119 -10.73 -12.73 12.46
N PRO A 120 -11.04 -13.97 12.88
CA PRO A 120 -12.29 -14.62 12.48
C PRO A 120 -13.54 -13.76 12.72
N GLU A 121 -13.58 -13.06 13.85
CA GLU A 121 -14.71 -12.23 14.28
C GLU A 121 -14.84 -10.95 13.46
N SER A 122 -13.71 -10.37 13.02
CA SER A 122 -13.72 -9.12 12.25
C SER A 122 -13.80 -9.32 10.74
N LEU A 123 -13.58 -10.54 10.25
CA LEU A 123 -13.45 -10.84 8.82
C LEU A 123 -14.74 -10.66 8.03
N GLU A 124 -15.88 -11.08 8.56
CA GLU A 124 -17.17 -11.05 7.83
C GLU A 124 -17.55 -9.63 7.42
N GLY A 125 -17.31 -8.66 8.31
CA GLY A 125 -17.58 -7.23 8.05
C GLY A 125 -16.33 -6.41 7.75
N GLU A 126 -15.17 -7.03 7.53
CA GLU A 126 -13.87 -6.35 7.33
C GLU A 126 -13.62 -5.21 8.32
N LEU A 127 -13.95 -5.44 9.60
CA LEU A 127 -14.08 -4.35 10.58
C LEU A 127 -12.74 -3.63 10.79
N LYS A 128 -11.61 -4.34 10.77
CA LYS A 128 -10.29 -3.72 10.96
C LYS A 128 -9.83 -2.97 9.72
N TYR A 129 -10.25 -3.39 8.53
CA TYR A 129 -10.05 -2.62 7.31
C TYR A 129 -10.77 -1.28 7.43
N HIS A 130 -12.08 -1.28 7.70
CA HIS A 130 -12.87 -0.05 7.81
C HIS A 130 -12.35 0.88 8.91
N GLU A 131 -11.99 0.34 10.07
CA GLU A 131 -11.37 1.13 11.15
C GLU A 131 -10.06 1.80 10.68
N ALA A 132 -9.19 1.07 9.98
CA ALA A 132 -7.94 1.62 9.48
C ALA A 132 -8.16 2.69 8.41
N ILE A 133 -9.13 2.51 7.51
CA ILE A 133 -9.52 3.50 6.51
C ILE A 133 -10.00 4.78 7.21
N SER A 134 -10.99 4.69 8.09
CA SER A 134 -11.52 5.86 8.80
C SER A 134 -10.45 6.57 9.64
N LYS A 135 -9.52 5.81 10.24
CA LYS A 135 -8.39 6.39 10.96
C LYS A 135 -7.49 7.21 10.05
N ILE A 136 -7.22 6.74 8.83
CA ILE A 136 -6.38 7.45 7.86
C ILE A 136 -7.07 8.72 7.38
N GLU A 137 -8.34 8.63 7.01
CA GLU A 137 -9.16 9.77 6.57
C GLU A 137 -9.26 10.88 7.62
N THR A 138 -9.40 10.48 8.89
CA THR A 138 -9.58 11.44 9.99
C THR A 138 -8.26 12.12 10.40
N ASN A 139 -7.12 11.42 10.31
CA ASN A 139 -5.88 11.87 10.97
C ASN A 139 -4.78 12.32 10.01
N TRP A 140 -4.67 11.74 8.80
CA TRP A 140 -3.44 11.88 8.01
C TRP A 140 -3.64 12.23 6.53
N GLY A 141 -4.70 11.77 5.88
CA GLY A 141 -4.83 11.95 4.43
C GLY A 141 -6.20 11.60 3.90
N SER A 142 -6.36 11.62 2.59
CA SER A 142 -7.57 11.14 1.92
C SER A 142 -7.40 9.72 1.39
N THR A 143 -8.49 9.13 0.95
CA THR A 143 -8.48 7.87 0.21
C THR A 143 -8.95 8.09 -1.22
N SER A 144 -8.50 7.23 -2.12
CA SER A 144 -8.96 7.16 -3.50
C SER A 144 -8.93 5.69 -3.95
N THR A 145 -9.38 5.41 -5.17
CA THR A 145 -9.36 4.07 -5.75
C THR A 145 -8.38 3.99 -6.92
N LEU A 146 -8.02 2.77 -7.33
CA LEU A 146 -7.25 2.56 -8.55
C LEU A 146 -7.97 3.12 -9.78
N ASP A 147 -9.30 3.01 -9.83
CA ASP A 147 -10.09 3.51 -10.96
C ASP A 147 -10.11 5.05 -10.99
N ASP A 148 -10.22 5.71 -9.84
CA ASP A 148 -10.12 7.16 -9.74
C ASP A 148 -8.72 7.67 -10.14
N LEU A 149 -7.66 6.99 -9.67
CA LEU A 149 -6.29 7.32 -10.06
C LEU A 149 -6.10 7.15 -11.58
N LYS A 150 -6.63 6.07 -12.15
CA LYS A 150 -6.59 5.84 -13.59
C LYS A 150 -7.29 6.96 -14.35
N ALA A 151 -8.50 7.33 -13.94
CA ALA A 151 -9.23 8.45 -14.54
C ALA A 151 -8.41 9.76 -14.46
N ALA A 152 -7.86 10.07 -13.28
CA ALA A 152 -7.06 11.29 -13.08
C ALA A 152 -5.77 11.34 -13.93
N LEU A 153 -5.19 10.19 -14.26
CA LEU A 153 -3.99 10.10 -15.11
C LEU A 153 -4.30 10.11 -16.61
N GLU A 154 -5.52 9.73 -17.00
CA GLU A 154 -5.97 9.65 -18.40
C GLU A 154 -6.73 10.91 -18.86
N GLU A 155 -7.19 11.76 -17.92
CA GLU A 155 -7.81 13.07 -18.19
C GLU A 155 -6.81 14.19 -18.56
N VAL A 156 -5.50 13.87 -18.58
CA VAL A 156 -4.40 14.82 -18.84
C VAL A 156 -3.89 14.72 -20.27
#